data_AF-A0A1W9US64-F1
#
_entry.id   AF-A0A1W9US64-F1
#
_cell.length_a   1.000
_cell.length_b   1.000
_cell.length_c   1.000
_cell.angle_alpha   90.00
_cell.angle_beta   90.00
_cell.angle_gamma   90.00
#
_symmetry.space_group_name_H-M   'P 1'
#
loop_
_entity.id
_entity.type
_entity.pdbx_description
1 polymer ?
#
loop_
_entity_poly.entity_id
_entity_poly.type
_entity_poly.pdbx_seq_one_letter_code
_entity_poly.pdbx_strand_id
1 'polypeptide(L)'
;MTIQSNKSVEIFSDGACSGNPGPGGYGTILRFGPHIKELSGYVANTTNNRMEMMGAIVGLESLTKPSTVIMTTDSQYVCKGMTEWIEGWKKKGWKNSQRKPVLNRDLWERLEAATTGHSVRWKWVKGHAGHEENERCDELARQAILNRN
;
A
#
# COMPACT_ATOMS: atom_id res chain seq x y z
N MET A 1 -30.78 -20.21 -0.14
CA MET A 1 -29.65 -19.78 0.72
C MET A 1 -29.00 -18.59 0.05
N THR A 2 -29.20 -17.39 0.60
CA THR A 2 -28.68 -16.15 0.02
C THR A 2 -27.22 -16.03 0.39
N ILE A 3 -26.30 -16.32 -0.54
CA ILE A 3 -24.89 -15.95 -0.37
C ILE A 3 -24.87 -14.43 -0.46
N GLN A 4 -24.82 -13.76 0.69
CA GLN A 4 -24.42 -12.35 0.74
C GLN A 4 -22.96 -12.29 0.25
N SER A 5 -22.79 -12.13 -1.05
CA SER A 5 -21.53 -11.70 -1.64
C SER A 5 -21.33 -10.25 -1.21
N ASN A 6 -20.74 -10.05 -0.03
CA ASN A 6 -20.23 -8.76 0.34
C ASN A 6 -19.10 -8.46 -0.66
N LYS A 7 -19.43 -7.67 -1.69
CA LYS A 7 -18.57 -7.33 -2.82
C LYS A 7 -17.46 -6.39 -2.34
N SER A 8 -16.51 -6.92 -1.57
CA SER A 8 -15.31 -6.19 -1.17
C SER A 8 -14.33 -6.11 -2.34
N VAL A 9 -13.63 -4.98 -2.45
CA VAL A 9 -12.46 -4.89 -3.32
C VAL A 9 -11.26 -5.41 -2.54
N GLU A 10 -10.55 -6.39 -3.10
CA GLU A 10 -9.28 -6.84 -2.55
C GLU A 10 -8.17 -6.03 -3.23
N ILE A 11 -7.28 -5.46 -2.43
CA ILE A 11 -6.09 -4.77 -2.93
C ILE A 11 -4.88 -5.47 -2.33
N PHE A 12 -3.93 -5.81 -3.18
CA PHE A 12 -2.63 -6.36 -2.80
C PHE A 12 -1.58 -5.35 -3.25
N SER A 13 -0.58 -5.07 -2.41
CA SER A 13 0.47 -4.13 -2.77
C SER A 13 1.81 -4.51 -2.16
N ASP A 14 2.86 -4.26 -2.94
CA ASP A 14 4.25 -4.42 -2.53
C ASP A 14 5.13 -3.32 -3.17
N GLY A 15 6.32 -3.12 -2.61
CA GLY A 15 7.32 -2.17 -3.08
C GLY A 15 8.72 -2.74 -3.04
N ALA A 16 9.51 -2.44 -4.07
CA ALA A 16 10.89 -2.86 -4.19
C ALA A 16 11.81 -1.66 -4.41
N CYS A 17 13.06 -1.77 -3.99
CA CYS A 17 14.12 -0.80 -4.24
C CYS A 17 15.46 -1.49 -4.51
N SER A 18 16.18 -1.01 -5.53
CA SER A 18 17.57 -1.38 -5.82
C SER A 18 18.52 -0.40 -5.13
N GLY A 19 18.80 -0.65 -3.85
CA GLY A 19 19.51 0.29 -2.96
C GLY A 19 18.54 1.12 -2.11
N ASN A 20 18.99 1.62 -0.95
CA ASN A 20 18.12 2.32 0.00
C ASN A 20 18.81 3.55 0.63
N PRO A 21 18.74 4.74 0.00
CA PRO A 21 17.89 5.07 -1.16
C PRO A 21 18.46 4.60 -2.52
N GLY A 22 17.59 4.46 -3.52
CA GLY A 22 17.93 4.07 -4.89
C GLY A 22 16.71 4.02 -5.82
N PRO A 23 16.86 3.53 -7.06
CA PRO A 23 15.74 3.28 -7.96
C PRO A 23 14.75 2.30 -7.34
N GLY A 24 13.47 2.69 -7.29
CA GLY A 24 12.41 1.89 -6.68
C GLY A 24 11.18 1.81 -7.57
N GLY A 25 10.34 0.83 -7.26
CA GLY A 25 9.06 0.65 -7.92
C GLY A 25 8.04 0.05 -6.96
N TYR A 26 6.76 0.25 -7.28
CA TYR A 26 5.66 -0.40 -6.58
C TYR A 26 4.87 -1.29 -7.55
N GLY A 27 4.21 -2.30 -6.99
CA GLY A 27 3.26 -3.15 -7.68
C GLY A 27 1.98 -3.23 -6.88
N THR A 28 0.84 -3.25 -7.56
CA THR A 28 -0.48 -3.26 -6.92
C THR A 28 -1.48 -4.00 -7.77
N ILE A 29 -2.25 -4.88 -7.14
CA ILE A 29 -3.31 -5.65 -7.79
C ILE A 29 -4.62 -5.31 -7.10
N LEU A 30 -5.63 -4.95 -7.90
CA LEU A 30 -7.00 -4.80 -7.45
C LEU A 30 -7.84 -5.94 -8.00
N ARG A 31 -8.63 -6.58 -7.13
CA ARG A 31 -9.55 -7.64 -7.50
C ARG A 31 -10.97 -7.32 -7.02
N PHE A 32 -11.93 -7.48 -7.92
CA PHE A 32 -13.35 -7.34 -7.64
C PHE A 32 -14.16 -8.40 -8.38
N GLY A 33 -14.52 -9.47 -7.69
CA GLY A 33 -15.11 -10.65 -8.32
C GLY A 33 -14.14 -11.24 -9.35
N PRO A 34 -14.53 -11.40 -10.62
CA PRO A 34 -13.65 -11.94 -11.67
C PRO A 34 -12.69 -10.90 -12.27
N HIS A 35 -12.86 -9.61 -11.94
CA HIS A 35 -12.07 -8.55 -12.55
C HIS A 35 -10.78 -8.32 -11.77
N ILE A 36 -9.67 -8.29 -12.49
CA ILE A 36 -8.34 -8.00 -11.95
C ILE A 36 -7.78 -6.79 -12.69
N LYS A 37 -7.14 -5.88 -11.96
CA LYS A 37 -6.40 -4.74 -12.49
C LYS A 37 -5.03 -4.69 -11.83
N GLU A 38 -3.98 -4.67 -12.64
CA GLU A 38 -2.61 -4.50 -12.18
C GLU A 38 -2.16 -3.06 -12.40
N LEU A 39 -1.43 -2.51 -11.43
CA LEU A 39 -0.83 -1.18 -11.44
C LEU A 39 0.61 -1.30 -10.98
N SER A 40 1.49 -0.52 -11.59
CA SER A 40 2.88 -0.39 -11.16
C SER A 40 3.39 1.01 -11.47
N GLY A 41 4.55 1.35 -10.93
CA GLY A 41 5.21 2.61 -11.25
C GLY A 41 6.63 2.70 -10.69
N TYR A 42 7.44 3.49 -11.35
CA TYR A 42 8.86 3.71 -11.08
C TYR A 42 9.16 5.07 -10.42
N VAL A 43 10.12 5.09 -9.50
CA VAL A 43 10.71 6.30 -8.94
C VAL A 43 12.23 6.18 -8.91
N ALA A 44 12.92 7.10 -9.57
CA ALA A 44 14.37 7.00 -9.77
C ALA A 44 15.22 7.05 -8.50
N ASN A 45 14.75 7.75 -7.46
CA ASN A 45 15.45 7.85 -6.19
C ASN A 45 14.45 7.88 -5.03
N THR A 46 14.30 6.75 -4.35
CA THR A 46 13.32 6.54 -3.28
C THR A 46 13.84 5.50 -2.28
N THR A 47 13.01 5.07 -1.34
CA THR A 47 13.30 4.01 -0.36
C THR A 47 12.25 2.91 -0.42
N ASN A 48 12.56 1.73 0.11
CA ASN A 48 11.63 0.59 0.09
C ASN A 48 10.29 0.95 0.74
N ASN A 49 10.34 1.51 1.96
CA ASN A 49 9.14 1.92 2.69
C ASN A 49 8.27 2.91 1.91
N ARG A 50 8.87 3.84 1.15
CA ARG A 50 8.11 4.78 0.32
C ARG A 50 7.40 4.07 -0.83
N MET A 51 8.01 3.03 -1.41
CA MET A 51 7.38 2.25 -2.49
C MET A 51 6.27 1.33 -1.96
N GLU A 52 6.48 0.69 -0.81
CA GLU A 52 5.43 -0.06 -0.11
C GLU A 52 4.20 0.82 0.16
N MET A 53 4.42 2.05 0.67
CA MET A 53 3.35 3.03 0.87
C MET A 53 2.70 3.44 -0.45
N MET A 54 3.49 3.68 -1.50
CA MET A 54 2.97 4.13 -2.79
C MET A 54 2.06 3.09 -3.44
N GLY A 55 2.40 1.81 -3.34
CA GLY A 55 1.52 0.74 -3.84
C GLY A 55 0.14 0.78 -3.17
N ALA A 56 0.11 0.85 -1.84
CA ALA A 56 -1.15 0.96 -1.10
C ALA A 56 -1.95 2.23 -1.46
N ILE A 57 -1.26 3.37 -1.60
CA ILE A 57 -1.86 4.66 -1.99
C ILE A 57 -2.51 4.54 -3.37
N VAL A 58 -1.76 4.10 -4.38
CA VAL A 58 -2.22 4.04 -5.77
C VAL A 58 -3.37 3.05 -5.93
N GLY A 59 -3.35 1.94 -5.18
CA GLY A 59 -4.48 1.03 -5.10
C GLY A 59 -5.75 1.73 -4.64
N LEU A 60 -5.71 2.39 -3.49
CA LEU A 60 -6.86 3.10 -2.92
C LEU A 60 -7.34 4.26 -3.80
N GLU A 61 -6.43 5.09 -4.31
CA GLU A 61 -6.75 6.24 -5.17
C GLU A 61 -7.35 5.82 -6.53
N SER A 62 -7.13 4.58 -6.97
CA SER A 62 -7.72 4.07 -8.21
C SER A 62 -9.21 3.72 -8.07
N LEU A 63 -9.74 3.68 -6.85
CA LEU A 63 -11.16 3.44 -6.60
C LEU A 63 -11.98 4.69 -6.89
N THR A 64 -12.98 4.56 -7.76
CA THR A 64 -13.83 5.69 -8.19
C THR A 64 -15.12 5.84 -7.38
N LYS A 65 -15.39 4.94 -6.42
CA LYS A 65 -16.59 4.95 -5.60
C LYS A 65 -16.33 4.41 -4.19
N PRO A 66 -17.08 4.88 -3.16
CA PRO A 66 -17.05 4.33 -1.82
C PRO A 66 -17.13 2.80 -1.85
N SER A 67 -16.21 2.14 -1.16
CA SER A 67 -16.02 0.69 -1.26
C SER A 67 -15.55 0.09 0.07
N THR A 68 -15.95 -1.15 0.33
CA THR A 68 -15.33 -1.97 1.38
C THR A 68 -14.08 -2.60 0.80
N VAL A 69 -12.94 -2.37 1.43
CA VAL A 69 -11.62 -2.75 0.91
C VAL A 69 -10.93 -3.69 1.88
N ILE A 70 -10.34 -4.77 1.37
CA ILE A 70 -9.36 -5.58 2.09
C ILE A 70 -8.00 -5.25 1.50
N MET A 71 -7.21 -4.46 2.22
CA MET A 71 -5.86 -4.08 1.81
C MET A 71 -4.86 -5.08 2.41
N THR A 72 -4.24 -5.88 1.56
CA THR A 72 -3.26 -6.90 1.91
C THR A 72 -1.85 -6.44 1.53
N THR A 73 -0.95 -6.44 2.49
CA THR A 73 0.47 -6.10 2.27
C THR A 73 1.32 -6.86 3.28
N ASP A 74 2.56 -7.14 2.94
CA ASP A 74 3.56 -7.69 3.87
C ASP A 74 4.36 -6.60 4.60
N SER A 75 4.15 -5.33 4.24
CA SER A 75 4.70 -4.19 4.97
C SER A 75 4.04 -4.03 6.33
N GLN A 76 4.75 -4.44 7.39
CA GLN A 76 4.37 -4.10 8.75
C GLN A 76 4.40 -2.57 8.97
N TYR A 77 5.24 -1.85 8.23
CA TYR A 77 5.35 -0.40 8.33
C TYR A 77 4.03 0.26 7.92
N VAL A 78 3.47 -0.12 6.77
CA VAL A 78 2.18 0.36 6.29
C VAL A 78 1.05 -0.06 7.23
N CYS A 79 0.94 -1.37 7.53
CA CYS A 79 -0.15 -1.90 8.37
C CYS A 79 -0.18 -1.22 9.75
N LYS A 80 0.93 -1.25 10.51
CA LYS A 80 0.97 -0.64 11.85
C LYS A 80 0.86 0.88 11.79
N GLY A 81 1.39 1.52 10.74
CA GLY A 81 1.25 2.96 10.58
C GLY A 81 -0.21 3.40 10.48
N MET A 82 -0.99 2.70 9.67
CA MET A 82 -2.42 2.99 9.49
C MET A 82 -3.28 2.55 10.67
N THR A 83 -2.93 1.46 11.37
CA THR A 83 -3.78 0.93 12.45
C THR A 83 -3.41 1.44 13.85
N GLU A 84 -2.15 1.80 14.08
CA GLU A 84 -1.63 2.10 15.43
C GLU A 84 -1.01 3.50 15.56
N TRP A 85 -0.31 4.00 14.53
CA TRP A 85 0.58 5.16 14.71
C TRP A 85 -0.01 6.49 14.25
N ILE A 86 -0.71 6.52 13.12
CA ILE A 86 -1.10 7.77 12.44
C ILE A 86 -1.95 8.69 13.33
N GLU A 87 -2.92 8.12 14.06
CA GLU A 87 -3.75 8.87 15.00
C GLU A 87 -2.95 9.47 16.15
N GLY A 88 -1.95 8.74 16.64
CA GLY A 88 -1.03 9.23 17.67
C GLY A 88 -0.12 10.36 17.14
N TRP A 89 0.35 10.25 15.91
CA TRP A 89 1.18 11.29 15.28
C TRP A 89 0.39 12.57 15.01
N LYS A 90 -0.84 12.48 14.51
CA LYS A 90 -1.72 13.64 14.30
C LYS A 90 -1.96 14.41 15.60
N LYS A 91 -2.29 13.72 16.69
CA LYS A 91 -2.46 14.32 18.03
C LYS A 91 -1.19 15.01 18.56
N LYS A 92 -0.01 14.55 18.13
CA LYS A 92 1.31 15.09 18.52
C LYS A 92 1.88 16.09 17.51
N GLY A 93 1.09 16.53 16.53
CA GLY A 93 1.52 17.47 15.50
C GLY A 93 2.60 16.89 14.58
N TRP A 94 2.44 15.62 14.18
CA TRP A 94 3.37 14.87 13.32
C TRP A 94 4.79 14.74 13.87
N LYS A 95 4.88 14.48 15.17
CA LYS A 95 6.14 14.17 15.86
C LYS A 95 6.14 12.75 16.41
N ASN A 96 7.28 12.07 16.27
CA ASN A 96 7.48 10.73 16.82
C ASN A 96 7.75 10.77 18.34
N SER A 97 7.99 9.60 18.95
CA SER A 97 8.27 9.48 20.39
C SER A 97 9.51 10.27 20.85
N GLN A 98 10.47 10.50 19.95
CA GLN A 98 11.67 11.30 20.20
C GLN A 98 11.47 12.80 19.89
N ARG A 99 10.22 13.25 19.67
CA ARG A 99 9.85 14.63 19.30
C ARG A 99 10.42 15.12 17.96
N LYS A 100 10.92 14.21 17.12
CA LYS A 100 11.38 14.52 15.76
C LYS A 100 10.22 14.45 14.77
N PRO A 101 10.28 15.17 13.63
CA PRO A 101 9.30 15.02 12.56
C PRO A 101 9.15 13.55 12.14
N VAL A 102 7.91 13.12 11.90
CA VAL A 102 7.62 11.79 11.37
C VAL A 102 8.18 11.67 9.95
N LEU A 103 8.89 10.58 9.68
CA LEU A 103 9.40 10.26 8.35
C LEU A 103 8.24 9.91 7.40
N ASN A 104 8.37 10.28 6.12
CA ASN A 104 7.38 10.02 5.07
C ASN A 104 5.98 10.61 5.39
N ARG A 105 5.92 11.70 6.17
CA ARG A 105 4.68 12.38 6.51
C ARG A 105 3.82 12.67 5.27
N ASP A 106 4.46 13.10 4.18
CA ASP A 106 3.83 13.37 2.89
C ASP A 106 3.02 12.17 2.36
N LEU A 107 3.56 10.95 2.49
CA LEU A 107 2.88 9.74 2.07
C LEU A 107 1.85 9.26 3.10
N TRP A 108 2.06 9.50 4.39
CA TRP A 108 1.07 9.17 5.41
C TRP A 108 -0.21 10.01 5.25
N GLU A 109 -0.05 11.32 5.04
CA GLU A 109 -1.17 12.23 4.81
C GLU A 109 -1.93 11.84 3.52
N ARG A 110 -1.21 11.49 2.45
CA ARG A 110 -1.81 11.02 1.19
C ARG A 110 -2.52 9.66 1.37
N LEU A 111 -1.92 8.72 2.08
CA LEU A 111 -2.50 7.40 2.31
C LEU A 111 -3.78 7.50 3.14
N GLU A 112 -3.77 8.31 4.20
CA GLU A 112 -4.97 8.59 4.99
C GLU A 112 -6.07 9.21 4.12
N ALA A 113 -5.73 10.24 3.33
CA ALA A 113 -6.68 10.86 2.42
C ALA A 113 -7.29 9.83 1.45
N ALA A 114 -6.48 8.92 0.90
CA ALA A 114 -6.93 7.86 0.00
C ALA A 114 -7.86 6.83 0.67
N THR A 115 -7.84 6.69 2.00
CA THR A 115 -8.83 5.86 2.72
C THR A 115 -10.18 6.55 2.91
N THR A 116 -10.26 7.87 2.73
CA THR A 116 -11.47 8.65 3.00
C THR A 116 -12.62 8.20 2.09
N GLY A 117 -13.77 7.88 2.70
CA GLY A 117 -14.94 7.37 1.97
C GLY A 117 -14.92 5.85 1.71
N HIS A 118 -13.86 5.15 2.11
CA HIS A 118 -13.76 3.69 2.04
C HIS A 118 -13.79 3.07 3.44
N SER A 119 -14.34 1.86 3.53
CA SER A 119 -14.19 1.02 4.73
C SER A 119 -13.01 0.08 4.51
N VAL A 120 -11.82 0.48 4.96
CA VAL A 120 -10.58 -0.26 4.70
C VAL A 120 -10.23 -1.17 5.87
N ARG A 121 -10.11 -2.46 5.59
CA ARG A 121 -9.54 -3.46 6.51
C ARG A 121 -8.12 -3.78 6.09
N TRP A 122 -7.17 -3.52 6.97
CA TRP A 122 -5.76 -3.84 6.78
C TRP A 122 -5.48 -5.29 7.16
N LYS A 123 -4.86 -6.05 6.26
CA LYS A 123 -4.44 -7.43 6.45
C LYS A 123 -2.94 -7.52 6.21
N TRP A 124 -2.20 -7.72 7.29
CA TRP A 124 -0.78 -8.03 7.17
C TRP A 124 -0.59 -9.51 6.85
N VAL A 125 0.26 -9.80 5.87
CA VAL A 125 0.73 -11.16 5.56
C VAL A 125 2.24 -11.24 5.74
N LYS A 126 2.76 -12.44 5.99
CA LYS A 126 4.21 -12.61 6.10
C LYS A 126 4.80 -12.71 4.69
N GLY A 127 5.82 -11.88 4.38
CA GLY A 127 6.57 -12.00 3.13
C GLY A 127 7.17 -13.40 2.95
N HIS A 128 7.20 -13.89 1.71
CA HIS A 128 7.65 -15.23 1.29
C HIS A 128 6.78 -16.42 1.72
N ALA A 129 5.50 -16.20 2.07
CA ALA A 129 4.57 -17.26 2.50
C ALA A 129 3.60 -17.74 1.40
N GLY A 130 4.01 -17.80 0.13
CA GLY A 130 3.22 -18.40 -0.96
C GLY A 130 1.90 -17.66 -1.25
N HIS A 131 1.88 -16.34 -1.06
CA HIS A 131 0.76 -15.50 -1.49
C HIS A 131 1.02 -15.06 -2.93
N GLU A 132 0.40 -15.75 -3.89
CA GLU A 132 0.60 -15.52 -5.33
C GLU A 132 0.40 -14.04 -5.72
N GLU A 133 -0.55 -13.34 -5.11
CA GLU A 133 -0.78 -11.92 -5.41
C GLU A 133 0.33 -11.00 -4.90
N ASN A 134 0.93 -11.32 -3.74
CA ASN A 134 2.06 -10.56 -3.23
C ASN A 134 3.31 -10.80 -4.09
N GLU A 135 3.58 -12.05 -4.45
CA GLU A 135 4.69 -12.39 -5.36
C GLU A 135 4.52 -11.70 -6.72
N ARG A 136 3.29 -11.61 -7.21
CA ARG A 136 2.98 -10.85 -8.43
C ARG A 136 3.17 -9.35 -8.24
N CYS A 137 2.84 -8.77 -7.08
CA CYS A 137 3.11 -7.35 -6.80
C CYS A 137 4.63 -7.06 -6.74
N ASP A 138 5.41 -7.93 -6.12
CA ASP A 138 6.88 -7.85 -6.08
C ASP A 138 7.48 -7.93 -7.50
N GLU A 139 6.97 -8.85 -8.34
CA GLU A 139 7.35 -8.93 -9.75
C GLU A 139 7.05 -7.62 -10.50
N LEU A 140 5.84 -7.08 -10.35
CA LEU A 140 5.43 -5.81 -10.97
C LEU A 140 6.34 -4.65 -10.52
N ALA A 141 6.67 -4.59 -9.23
CA ALA A 141 7.57 -3.58 -8.69
C ALA A 141 8.98 -3.67 -9.28
N ARG A 142 9.54 -4.89 -9.39
CA ARG A 142 10.86 -5.11 -10.00
C ARG A 142 10.86 -4.82 -11.49
N GLN A 143 9.82 -5.21 -12.21
CA GLN A 143 9.65 -4.88 -13.63
C GLN A 143 9.58 -3.37 -13.84
N ALA A 144 8.89 -2.63 -12.95
CA ALA A 144 8.85 -1.16 -13.01
C ALA A 144 10.25 -0.54 -12.87
N ILE A 145 11.09 -1.08 -11.98
CA ILE A 145 12.49 -0.63 -11.82
C ILE A 145 13.30 -0.88 -13.10
N LEU A 146 13.15 -2.06 -13.71
CA LEU A 146 13.88 -2.44 -14.93
C LEU A 146 13.46 -1.59 -16.13
N ASN A 147 12.15 -1.40 -16.31
CA ASN A 147 11.59 -0.69 -17.46
C ASN A 147 11.55 0.84 -17.27
N ARG A 148 11.71 1.32 -16.03
CA ARG A 148 11.64 2.74 -15.65
C ARG A 148 10.31 3.41 -16.04
N ASN A 149 9.20 2.69 -15.90
CA ASN A 149 7.85 3.09 -16.32
C ASN A 149 6.90 3.36 -15.15
#